data_AF-L9X5U1-F1
#
_entry.id   AF-L9X5U1-F1
#
_cell.length_a   1.000
_cell.length_b   1.000
_cell.length_c   1.000
_cell.angle_alpha   90.00
_cell.angle_beta   90.00
_cell.angle_gamma   90.00
#
_symmetry.space_group_name_H-M   'P 1'
#
loop_
_entity.id
_entity.type
_entity.pdbx_description
1 polymer ?
#
loop_
_entity_poly.entity_id
_entity_poly.type
_entity_poly.pdbx_seq_one_letter_code
_entity_poly.pdbx_strand_id
1 'polypeptide(L)'
;MVTSSSAETATDGGVDPACTESGPADVRLVPACTDDDLAVFCVTNDGTRPASLEWRPVEPPEERIEFVDCQTVRVVGEFVDVIVGATFVAADGQIGNLFEPFGGVDGVRTFDVRELEGVPDDAIIDGIEAFRDDPVLPGAGDLAATNPEFDACQEEFFGEVLVESGSDGEDEDPEDGADAEAVEDVPADELETLTIDAGETTCFAVEAPNGPVAVQLLRDGEVLAERTSAADVDCSRPISADEVGAVVGSPDEFVDDRDRS
;
A
#
# COMPACT_ATOMS: atom_id res chain seq x y z
N MET A 1 -46.77 -54.17 29.58
CA MET A 1 -46.07 -52.87 29.56
C MET A 1 -44.79 -53.10 28.77
N VAL A 2 -44.77 -52.74 27.47
CA VAL A 2 -44.09 -51.53 26.90
C VAL A 2 -42.57 -51.57 27.17
N THR A 3 -41.59 -51.48 26.27
CA THR A 3 -41.37 -51.56 24.80
C THR A 3 -39.83 -51.59 24.63
N SER A 4 -39.34 -52.11 23.49
CA SER A 4 -38.16 -51.69 22.69
C SER A 4 -36.78 -51.40 23.33
N SER A 5 -35.73 -51.94 22.68
CA SER A 5 -34.62 -51.21 22.01
C SER A 5 -33.42 -52.15 21.89
N SER A 6 -32.99 -52.59 20.69
CA SER A 6 -32.42 -51.89 19.52
C SER A 6 -30.90 -51.87 19.57
N ALA A 7 -30.33 -52.39 18.49
CA ALA A 7 -28.92 -52.43 18.18
C ALA A 7 -28.33 -51.01 18.04
N GLU A 8 -27.12 -50.82 18.55
CA GLU A 8 -26.30 -49.65 18.22
C GLU A 8 -25.51 -49.96 16.94
N THR A 9 -26.03 -49.46 15.83
CA THR A 9 -25.30 -49.31 14.57
C THR A 9 -24.48 -48.02 14.60
N ALA A 10 -23.25 -48.13 14.11
CA ALA A 10 -22.28 -47.08 13.90
C ALA A 10 -22.85 -45.81 13.26
N THR A 11 -22.44 -44.65 13.78
CA THR A 11 -22.33 -43.42 13.01
C THR A 11 -20.86 -43.02 12.99
N ASP A 12 -20.24 -43.34 11.87
CA ASP A 12 -19.00 -42.78 11.36
C ASP A 12 -19.24 -41.26 11.17
N GLY A 13 -18.75 -40.48 12.13
CA GLY A 13 -18.75 -39.03 12.04
C GLY A 13 -17.60 -38.58 11.15
N GLY A 14 -17.82 -38.62 9.85
CA GLY A 14 -16.99 -37.91 8.88
C GLY A 14 -17.04 -36.42 9.21
N VAL A 15 -15.98 -35.94 9.85
CA VAL A 15 -15.65 -34.52 9.90
C VAL A 15 -15.23 -34.14 8.48
N ASP A 16 -16.14 -33.50 7.75
CA ASP A 16 -15.79 -32.69 6.58
C ASP A 16 -14.58 -31.81 6.95
N PRO A 17 -13.49 -31.81 6.17
CA PRO A 17 -12.42 -30.85 6.36
C PRO A 17 -13.05 -29.47 6.12
N ALA A 18 -13.07 -28.66 7.18
CA ALA A 18 -13.54 -27.29 7.14
C ALA A 18 -12.96 -26.60 5.90
N CYS A 19 -13.84 -26.15 5.01
CA CYS A 19 -13.50 -25.19 3.97
C CYS A 19 -12.81 -24.02 4.66
N THR A 20 -11.49 -23.96 4.57
CA THR A 20 -10.76 -22.78 5.02
C THR A 20 -11.10 -21.72 3.98
N GLU A 21 -11.89 -20.74 4.38
CA GLU A 21 -12.16 -19.56 3.56
C GLU A 21 -10.81 -19.01 3.09
N SER A 22 -10.67 -18.86 1.76
CA SER A 22 -9.46 -18.30 1.17
C SER A 22 -9.40 -16.86 1.63
N GLY A 23 -8.40 -16.55 2.44
CA GLY A 23 -8.28 -15.24 3.06
C GLY A 23 -7.99 -14.15 2.03
N PRO A 24 -8.02 -12.88 2.45
CA PRO A 24 -7.60 -11.76 1.61
C PRO A 24 -6.12 -11.86 1.18
N ALA A 25 -5.30 -12.66 1.89
CA ALA A 25 -3.87 -12.81 1.64
C ALA A 25 -3.50 -13.73 0.46
N ASP A 26 -4.48 -14.40 -0.16
CA ASP A 26 -4.21 -15.38 -1.23
C ASP A 26 -4.08 -14.74 -2.62
N VAL A 27 -4.36 -13.43 -2.75
CA VAL A 27 -4.36 -12.74 -4.04
C VAL A 27 -3.52 -11.47 -3.96
N ARG A 28 -2.68 -11.24 -4.98
CA ARG A 28 -1.80 -10.08 -5.08
C ARG A 28 -1.97 -9.38 -6.42
N LEU A 29 -2.25 -8.08 -6.38
CA LEU A 29 -2.23 -7.17 -7.52
C LEU A 29 -0.83 -6.51 -7.61
N VAL A 30 -0.23 -6.49 -8.80
CA VAL A 30 1.02 -5.76 -9.06
C VAL A 30 0.94 -4.99 -10.38
N PRO A 31 1.44 -3.74 -10.43
CA PRO A 31 1.69 -3.07 -11.70
C PRO A 31 2.84 -3.81 -12.41
N ALA A 32 2.69 -4.08 -13.70
CA ALA A 32 3.65 -4.84 -14.49
C ALA A 32 4.49 -3.93 -15.40
N CYS A 33 3.84 -3.04 -16.15
CA CYS A 33 4.48 -2.06 -17.01
C CYS A 33 3.50 -0.98 -17.48
N THR A 34 4.04 0.08 -18.07
CA THR A 34 3.29 1.15 -18.74
C THR A 34 3.79 1.33 -20.18
N ASP A 35 2.89 1.77 -21.05
CA ASP A 35 3.09 2.19 -22.44
C ASP A 35 2.28 3.50 -22.61
N ASP A 36 2.57 4.35 -23.60
CA ASP A 36 2.13 5.77 -23.67
C ASP A 36 0.69 6.07 -23.20
N ASP A 37 -0.28 5.20 -23.50
CA ASP A 37 -1.69 5.33 -23.11
C ASP A 37 -2.26 4.11 -22.35
N LEU A 38 -1.41 3.17 -21.91
CA LEU A 38 -1.82 1.89 -21.31
C LEU A 38 -0.97 1.53 -20.07
N ALA A 39 -1.63 1.03 -19.03
CA ALA A 39 -0.99 0.41 -17.89
C ALA A 39 -1.37 -1.08 -17.80
N VAL A 40 -0.40 -1.95 -17.53
CA VAL A 40 -0.65 -3.37 -17.31
C VAL A 40 -0.59 -3.69 -15.84
N PHE A 41 -1.60 -4.40 -15.38
CA PHE A 41 -1.65 -4.97 -14.04
C PHE A 41 -1.71 -6.49 -14.14
N CYS A 42 -1.00 -7.16 -13.23
CA CYS A 42 -1.04 -8.60 -13.09
C CYS A 42 -1.58 -8.96 -11.71
N VAL A 43 -2.50 -9.91 -11.67
CA VAL A 43 -3.07 -10.45 -10.43
C VAL A 43 -2.63 -11.90 -10.31
N THR A 44 -2.00 -12.24 -9.20
CA THR A 44 -1.58 -13.61 -8.87
C THR A 44 -2.49 -14.17 -7.78
N ASN A 45 -2.96 -15.40 -7.95
CA ASN A 45 -3.69 -16.14 -6.92
C ASN A 45 -2.78 -17.21 -6.32
N ASP A 46 -2.14 -16.91 -5.19
CA ASP A 46 -1.32 -17.84 -4.42
C ASP A 46 -2.15 -18.86 -3.61
N GLY A 47 -3.48 -18.75 -3.67
CA GLY A 47 -4.43 -19.64 -3.01
C GLY A 47 -4.53 -21.04 -3.62
N THR A 48 -5.29 -21.90 -2.95
CA THR A 48 -5.52 -23.31 -3.36
C THR A 48 -6.79 -23.52 -4.18
N ARG A 49 -7.56 -22.45 -4.41
CA ARG A 49 -8.84 -22.49 -5.15
C ARG A 49 -8.90 -21.33 -6.15
N PRO A 50 -9.68 -21.46 -7.23
CA PRO A 50 -9.95 -20.35 -8.12
C PRO A 50 -10.56 -19.17 -7.36
N ALA A 51 -10.13 -17.96 -7.69
CA ALA A 51 -10.66 -16.71 -7.16
C ALA A 51 -11.48 -16.00 -8.23
N SER A 52 -12.70 -15.60 -7.88
CA SER A 52 -13.50 -14.66 -8.66
C SER A 52 -13.40 -13.29 -8.00
N LEU A 53 -13.01 -12.29 -8.80
CA LEU A 53 -12.65 -10.95 -8.37
C LEU A 53 -13.38 -9.94 -9.26
N GLU A 54 -13.55 -8.74 -8.73
CA GLU A 54 -14.04 -7.58 -9.46
C GLU A 54 -12.93 -6.54 -9.46
N TRP A 55 -12.78 -5.75 -10.52
CA TRP A 55 -11.81 -4.66 -10.54
C TRP A 55 -12.37 -3.44 -11.26
N ARG A 56 -11.77 -2.29 -10.99
CA ARG A 56 -12.04 -1.04 -11.71
C ARG A 56 -10.81 -0.14 -11.74
N PRO A 57 -10.66 0.66 -12.80
CA PRO A 57 -9.74 1.80 -12.77
C PRO A 57 -10.28 2.87 -11.81
N VAL A 58 -9.37 3.54 -11.11
CA VAL A 58 -9.65 4.70 -10.27
C VAL A 58 -8.54 5.73 -10.47
N GLU A 59 -8.80 6.97 -10.07
CA GLU A 59 -7.76 7.99 -10.00
C GLU A 59 -6.71 7.58 -8.96
N PRO A 60 -5.40 7.72 -9.25
CA PRO A 60 -4.37 7.45 -8.27
C PRO A 60 -4.58 8.29 -7.00
N PRO A 61 -4.37 7.72 -5.80
CA PRO A 61 -4.44 8.50 -4.59
C PRO A 61 -3.38 9.60 -4.62
N GLU A 62 -3.75 10.81 -4.20
CA GLU A 62 -2.78 11.89 -4.06
C GLU A 62 -1.72 11.50 -3.03
N GLU A 63 -0.47 11.43 -3.50
CA GLU A 63 0.68 11.13 -2.67
C GLU A 63 0.87 12.25 -1.65
N ARG A 64 1.01 11.85 -0.39
CA ARG A 64 1.15 12.81 0.71
C ARG A 64 1.77 12.16 1.93
N ILE A 65 2.33 13.02 2.75
CA ILE A 65 2.84 12.69 4.07
C ILE A 65 2.03 13.52 5.07
N GLU A 66 1.47 12.85 6.07
CA GLU A 66 0.62 13.45 7.09
C GLU A 66 1.15 13.09 8.48
N PHE A 67 1.56 14.09 9.24
CA PHE A 67 1.90 13.93 10.65
C PHE A 67 0.59 13.82 11.44
N VAL A 68 0.36 12.64 12.03
CA VAL A 68 -0.85 12.34 12.81
C VAL A 68 -0.70 12.89 14.23
N ASP A 69 0.51 12.75 14.79
CA ASP A 69 0.92 13.31 16.07
C ASP A 69 2.46 13.41 16.12
N CYS A 70 3.03 13.80 17.27
CA CYS A 70 4.47 13.96 17.47
C CYS A 70 5.30 12.71 17.22
N GLN A 71 4.68 11.52 17.25
CA GLN A 71 5.36 10.22 17.20
C GLN A 71 4.87 9.36 16.03
N THR A 72 3.83 9.80 15.32
CA THR A 72 3.12 9.01 14.32
C THR A 72 2.99 9.78 13.02
N VAL A 73 3.34 9.12 11.91
CA VAL A 73 3.25 9.68 10.56
C VAL A 73 2.60 8.69 9.62
N ARG A 74 1.70 9.18 8.77
CA ARG A 74 1.02 8.42 7.73
C ARG A 74 1.54 8.84 6.37
N VAL A 75 1.98 7.86 5.58
CA VAL A 75 2.43 8.05 4.21
C VAL A 75 1.44 7.38 3.28
N VAL A 76 1.02 8.12 2.25
CA VAL A 76 0.14 7.64 1.18
C VAL A 76 0.90 7.74 -0.14
N GLY A 77 0.96 6.63 -0.88
CA GLY A 77 1.65 6.51 -2.16
C GLY A 77 2.32 5.14 -2.32
N GLU A 78 3.14 5.02 -3.36
CA GLU A 78 3.94 3.83 -3.63
C GLU A 78 5.42 4.20 -3.62
N PHE A 79 6.13 3.77 -2.58
CA PHE A 79 7.52 4.11 -2.31
C PHE A 79 8.30 2.84 -1.99
N VAL A 80 9.52 2.71 -2.54
CA VAL A 80 10.38 1.55 -2.29
C VAL A 80 10.99 1.57 -0.89
N ASP A 81 11.21 2.78 -0.34
CA ASP A 81 11.67 2.98 1.02
C ASP A 81 11.21 4.33 1.59
N VAL A 82 11.18 4.41 2.91
CA VAL A 82 10.86 5.61 3.66
C VAL A 82 11.86 5.77 4.79
N ILE A 83 12.54 6.92 4.84
CA ILE A 83 13.42 7.29 5.95
C ILE A 83 12.68 8.25 6.87
N VAL A 84 12.71 7.95 8.16
CA VAL A 84 12.16 8.82 9.21
C VAL A 84 13.30 9.40 10.04
N GLY A 85 13.26 10.71 10.24
CA GLY A 85 14.07 11.44 11.22
C GLY A 85 13.37 11.47 12.56
N ALA A 86 14.07 10.98 13.59
CA ALA A 86 13.61 10.98 14.97
C ALA A 86 14.58 11.75 15.87
N THR A 87 14.04 12.67 16.66
CA THR A 87 14.76 13.46 17.66
C THR A 87 14.39 12.98 19.07
N PHE A 88 15.37 12.88 19.97
CA PHE A 88 15.14 12.42 21.34
C PHE A 88 16.15 12.99 22.34
N VAL A 89 15.86 12.90 23.64
CA VAL A 89 16.81 13.24 24.71
C VAL A 89 17.44 11.96 25.27
N ALA A 90 18.75 11.82 25.11
CA ALA A 90 19.50 10.70 25.65
C ALA A 90 19.58 10.74 27.18
N ALA A 91 19.98 9.62 27.79
CA ALA A 91 20.05 9.47 29.25
C ALA A 91 21.02 10.46 29.95
N ASP A 92 21.96 11.05 29.20
CA ASP A 92 22.88 12.08 29.68
C ASP A 92 22.36 13.52 29.48
N GLY A 93 21.12 13.68 29.02
CA GLY A 93 20.46 14.95 28.78
C GLY A 93 20.86 15.62 27.45
N GLN A 94 21.59 14.93 26.56
CA GLN A 94 21.91 15.45 25.24
C GLN A 94 20.81 15.15 24.23
N ILE A 95 20.57 16.06 23.29
CA ILE A 95 19.65 15.82 22.18
C ILE A 95 20.36 14.93 21.14
N GLY A 96 19.76 13.78 20.87
CA GLY A 96 20.12 12.84 19.81
C GLY A 96 19.19 12.98 18.61
N ASN A 97 19.71 12.64 17.43
CA ASN A 97 18.93 12.51 16.20
C ASN A 97 19.28 11.16 15.57
N LEU A 98 18.29 10.48 15.02
CA LEU A 98 18.43 9.21 14.32
C LEU A 98 17.65 9.27 13.00
N PHE A 99 18.24 8.75 11.93
CA PHE A 99 17.58 8.59 10.63
C PHE A 99 17.64 7.12 10.26
N GLU A 100 16.48 6.47 10.16
CA GLU A 100 16.43 5.05 9.86
C GLU A 100 15.39 4.74 8.77
N PRO A 101 15.68 3.76 7.90
CA PRO A 101 14.73 3.27 6.92
C PRO A 101 13.66 2.41 7.60
N PHE A 102 12.41 2.65 7.23
CA PHE A 102 11.24 1.88 7.68
C PHE A 102 10.74 0.88 6.64
N GLY A 103 11.35 0.86 5.44
CA GLY A 103 10.93 0.06 4.30
C GLY A 103 9.81 0.70 3.49
N GLY A 104 9.47 0.07 2.37
CA GLY A 104 8.51 0.59 1.41
C GLY A 104 7.09 0.80 1.92
N VAL A 105 6.36 1.60 1.16
CA VAL A 105 4.93 1.89 1.31
C VAL A 105 4.22 1.46 0.05
N ASP A 106 3.11 0.77 0.23
CA ASP A 106 2.29 0.26 -0.86
C ASP A 106 0.83 0.66 -0.59
N GLY A 107 0.44 1.83 -1.09
CA GLY A 107 -0.86 2.46 -0.86
C GLY A 107 -0.84 3.37 0.37
N VAL A 108 -1.06 2.82 1.57
CA VAL A 108 -1.09 3.59 2.83
C VAL A 108 -0.35 2.84 3.91
N ARG A 109 0.60 3.51 4.57
CA ARG A 109 1.29 2.98 5.74
C ARG A 109 1.39 4.04 6.82
N THR A 110 1.13 3.63 8.05
CA THR A 110 1.37 4.43 9.25
C THR A 110 2.63 3.91 9.92
N PHE A 111 3.49 4.83 10.32
CA PHE A 111 4.73 4.57 11.03
C PHE A 111 4.68 5.25 12.39
N ASP A 112 5.15 4.54 13.40
CA ASP A 112 5.31 5.06 14.75
C ASP A 112 6.79 5.04 15.13
N VAL A 113 7.30 6.15 15.67
CA VAL A 113 8.71 6.29 16.05
C VAL A 113 9.17 5.23 17.05
N ARG A 114 8.25 4.65 17.84
CA ARG A 114 8.54 3.58 18.79
C ARG A 114 8.87 2.24 18.13
N GLU A 115 8.60 2.11 16.83
CA GLU A 115 9.03 0.96 16.03
C GLU A 115 10.53 1.01 15.71
N LEU A 116 11.18 2.17 15.86
CA LEU A 116 12.62 2.31 15.66
C LEU A 116 13.41 1.64 16.78
N GLU A 117 14.42 0.88 16.38
CA GLU A 117 15.37 0.31 17.32
C GLU A 117 16.36 1.39 17.81
N GLY A 118 16.53 1.50 19.13
CA GLY A 118 17.58 2.34 19.71
C GLY A 118 17.18 3.78 20.01
N VAL A 119 15.92 4.16 19.80
CA VAL A 119 15.35 5.41 20.30
C VAL A 119 14.56 5.17 21.60
N PRO A 120 14.48 6.15 22.50
CA PRO A 120 13.61 6.07 23.67
C PRO A 120 12.13 6.29 23.31
N ASP A 121 11.22 5.89 24.21
CA ASP A 121 9.76 5.97 24.01
C ASP A 121 9.22 7.41 23.85
N ASP A 122 10.01 8.42 24.22
CA ASP A 122 9.71 9.84 24.13
C ASP A 122 10.34 10.52 22.90
N ALA A 123 10.92 9.74 21.98
CA ALA A 123 11.38 10.27 20.70
C ALA A 123 10.21 10.88 19.91
N ILE A 124 10.49 11.94 19.16
CA ILE A 124 9.52 12.62 18.30
C ILE A 124 10.01 12.60 16.86
N ILE A 125 9.09 12.59 15.91
CA ILE A 125 9.41 12.65 14.48
C ILE A 125 9.68 14.11 14.09
N ASP A 126 10.86 14.37 13.55
CA ASP A 126 11.23 15.70 13.01
C ASP A 126 10.91 15.82 11.51
N GLY A 127 11.10 14.74 10.75
CA GLY A 127 10.93 14.75 9.31
C GLY A 127 10.88 13.36 8.73
N ILE A 128 10.51 13.29 7.46
CA ILE A 128 10.34 12.04 6.74
C ILE A 128 10.56 12.27 5.25
N GLU A 129 11.16 11.27 4.63
CA GLU A 129 11.48 11.25 3.21
C GLU A 129 11.05 9.91 2.63
N ALA A 130 10.32 9.95 1.52
CA ALA A 130 9.86 8.78 0.79
C ALA A 130 10.53 8.72 -0.59
N PHE A 131 10.95 7.53 -0.99
CA PHE A 131 11.80 7.29 -2.15
C PHE A 131 11.15 6.30 -3.10
N ARG A 132 11.18 6.57 -4.40
CA ARG A 132 10.73 5.65 -5.47
C ARG A 132 11.87 4.80 -6.02
N ASP A 133 13.11 5.21 -5.82
CA ASP A 133 14.32 4.55 -6.35
C ASP A 133 15.37 4.21 -5.27
N ASP A 134 16.17 3.17 -5.54
CA ASP A 134 17.42 2.89 -4.84
C ASP A 134 18.61 3.63 -5.49
N PRO A 135 19.60 4.21 -4.76
CA PRO A 135 19.84 4.11 -3.32
C PRO A 135 19.36 5.32 -2.49
N VAL A 136 18.88 4.99 -1.29
CA VAL A 136 18.23 5.87 -0.32
C VAL A 136 19.28 6.63 0.51
N LEU A 137 19.40 7.95 0.32
CA LEU A 137 20.21 8.84 1.15
C LEU A 137 19.31 9.93 1.73
N PRO A 138 19.43 10.26 3.03
CA PRO A 138 18.72 11.41 3.60
C PRO A 138 19.04 12.71 2.83
N GLY A 139 18.02 13.54 2.62
CA GLY A 139 18.04 14.80 1.88
C GLY A 139 17.77 14.68 0.37
N ALA A 140 17.39 13.49 -0.12
CA ALA A 140 17.14 13.22 -1.53
C ALA A 140 15.78 12.55 -1.79
N GLY A 141 14.86 12.59 -0.82
CA GLY A 141 13.53 12.00 -0.99
C GLY A 141 12.76 12.62 -2.16
N ASP A 142 12.01 11.78 -2.88
CA ASP A 142 11.09 12.22 -3.93
C ASP A 142 9.90 12.99 -3.36
N LEU A 143 9.48 12.60 -2.16
CA LEU A 143 8.52 13.31 -1.33
C LEU A 143 9.12 13.48 0.06
N ALA A 144 9.12 14.71 0.57
CA ALA A 144 9.67 15.02 1.88
C ALA A 144 8.75 15.97 2.62
N ALA A 145 8.65 15.79 3.94
CA ALA A 145 7.92 16.69 4.81
C ALA A 145 8.60 16.79 6.18
N THR A 146 8.42 17.95 6.81
CA THR A 146 8.88 18.24 8.17
C THR A 146 7.66 18.35 9.07
N ASN A 147 7.78 17.88 10.32
CA ASN A 147 6.68 17.93 11.27
C ASN A 147 6.32 19.40 11.56
N PRO A 148 5.10 19.87 11.19
CA PRO A 148 4.72 21.26 11.39
C PRO A 148 4.57 21.63 12.87
N GLU A 149 4.33 20.64 13.74
CA GLU A 149 4.19 20.82 15.19
C GLU A 149 5.48 20.49 15.95
N PHE A 150 6.62 20.37 15.26
CA PHE A 150 7.88 19.90 15.85
C PHE A 150 8.30 20.69 17.10
N ASP A 151 8.21 22.02 17.06
CA ASP A 151 8.57 22.87 18.21
C ASP A 151 7.63 22.64 19.39
N ALA A 152 6.32 22.50 19.15
CA ALA A 152 5.34 22.18 20.18
C ALA A 152 5.55 20.77 20.75
N CYS A 153 5.91 19.80 19.91
CA CYS A 153 6.26 18.44 20.32
C CYS A 153 7.52 18.42 21.20
N GLN A 154 8.54 19.21 20.88
CA GLN A 154 9.71 19.34 21.74
C GLN A 154 9.36 19.92 23.10
N GLU A 155 8.53 20.96 23.14
CA GLU A 155 8.09 21.55 24.41
C GLU A 155 7.28 20.56 25.26
N GLU A 156 6.42 19.75 24.63
CA GLU A 156 5.62 18.73 25.32
C GLU A 156 6.48 17.58 25.87
N PHE A 157 7.35 17.00 25.04
CA PHE A 157 8.10 15.79 25.38
C PHE A 157 9.38 16.08 26.17
N PHE A 158 10.06 17.18 25.85
CA PHE A 158 11.37 17.51 26.42
C PHE A 158 11.32 18.71 27.39
N GLY A 159 10.18 19.39 27.49
CA GLY A 159 10.04 20.67 28.20
C GLY A 159 10.62 21.83 27.39
N GLU A 160 10.71 23.03 28.00
CA GLU A 160 11.42 24.16 27.39
C GLU A 160 12.90 23.80 27.15
N VAL A 161 13.21 23.27 25.97
CA VAL A 161 14.58 23.20 25.46
C VAL A 161 14.96 24.64 25.16
N LEU A 162 15.59 25.30 26.12
CA LEU A 162 16.11 26.66 25.97
C LEU A 162 17.24 26.68 24.94
N VAL A 163 16.88 26.67 23.66
CA VAL A 163 17.74 27.25 22.63
C VAL A 163 17.62 28.76 22.87
N GLU A 164 18.66 29.37 23.44
CA GLU A 164 18.79 30.83 23.50
C GLU A 164 18.91 31.38 22.06
N SER A 165 17.80 31.43 21.34
CA SER A 165 17.64 32.08 20.04
C SER A 165 16.61 33.17 20.22
N GLY A 166 17.12 34.40 20.34
CA GLY A 166 16.30 35.55 20.63
C GLY A 166 15.37 35.98 19.50
N SER A 167 14.41 36.79 19.94
CA SER A 167 13.59 37.75 19.19
C SER A 167 12.28 37.24 18.59
N ASP A 168 11.23 37.54 19.36
CA ASP A 168 9.96 38.19 18.98
C ASP A 168 9.40 37.99 17.56
N GLY A 169 8.14 37.55 17.52
CA GLY A 169 7.14 38.32 16.77
C GLY A 169 6.08 37.53 16.02
N GLU A 170 4.87 37.64 16.57
CA GLU A 170 3.60 37.83 15.85
C GLU A 170 2.77 36.59 15.50
N ASP A 171 1.66 36.48 16.25
CA ASP A 171 0.48 35.68 15.99
C ASP A 171 -0.15 36.04 14.63
N GLU A 172 -0.30 35.05 13.74
CA GLU A 172 -1.24 35.12 12.62
C GLU A 172 -2.22 33.95 12.71
N ASP A 173 -3.49 34.28 12.98
CA ASP A 173 -4.67 33.42 12.84
C ASP A 173 -4.74 32.85 11.41
N PRO A 174 -4.89 31.53 11.21
CA PRO A 174 -5.42 31.02 9.95
C PRO A 174 -6.95 31.00 10.01
N GLU A 175 -7.59 31.99 9.37
CA GLU A 175 -8.88 31.76 8.74
C GLU A 175 -8.61 30.99 7.43
N ASP A 176 -9.03 29.73 7.33
CA ASP A 176 -9.47 29.24 6.02
C ASP A 176 -10.54 28.16 6.16
N GLY A 177 -11.67 28.43 5.51
CA GLY A 177 -12.81 27.55 5.45
C GLY A 177 -12.57 26.50 4.37
N ALA A 178 -12.41 25.25 4.77
CA ALA A 178 -12.58 24.14 3.86
C ALA A 178 -14.08 23.78 3.83
N ASP A 179 -14.76 24.26 2.80
CA ASP A 179 -15.99 23.65 2.31
C ASP A 179 -15.76 22.14 2.23
N ALA A 180 -16.56 21.38 2.96
CA ALA A 180 -16.68 19.95 2.76
C ALA A 180 -17.39 19.78 1.42
N GLU A 181 -16.62 19.77 0.34
CA GLU A 181 -17.09 19.34 -0.96
C GLU A 181 -17.66 17.95 -0.76
N ALA A 182 -18.97 17.85 -1.01
CA ALA A 182 -19.67 16.60 -1.02
C ALA A 182 -18.91 15.67 -1.94
N VAL A 183 -18.58 14.47 -1.44
CA VAL A 183 -18.26 13.32 -2.27
C VAL A 183 -19.37 13.19 -3.30
N GLU A 184 -19.11 13.71 -4.50
CA GLU A 184 -19.97 13.43 -5.64
C GLU A 184 -19.92 11.91 -5.82
N ASP A 185 -21.10 11.31 -5.80
CA ASP A 185 -21.33 9.91 -6.07
C ASP A 185 -20.75 9.64 -7.46
N VAL A 186 -19.48 9.21 -7.50
CA VAL A 186 -18.79 8.82 -8.72
C VAL A 186 -19.70 7.76 -9.34
N PRO A 187 -20.15 7.94 -10.60
CA PRO A 187 -20.99 6.93 -11.24
C PRO A 187 -20.26 5.60 -11.08
N ALA A 188 -20.95 4.58 -10.61
CA ALA A 188 -20.37 3.26 -10.42
C ALA A 188 -19.69 2.82 -11.73
N ASP A 189 -18.38 3.05 -11.81
CA ASP A 189 -17.55 2.57 -12.91
C ASP A 189 -17.82 1.07 -13.01
N GLU A 190 -18.07 0.64 -14.24
CA GLU A 190 -18.52 -0.70 -14.55
C GLU A 190 -17.49 -1.69 -14.01
N LEU A 191 -17.87 -2.46 -12.97
CA LEU A 191 -16.96 -3.43 -12.38
C LEU A 191 -16.68 -4.53 -13.40
N GLU A 192 -15.41 -4.74 -13.70
CA GLU A 192 -14.96 -5.82 -14.56
C GLU A 192 -14.69 -7.08 -13.75
N THR A 193 -15.16 -8.23 -14.24
CA THR A 193 -14.97 -9.50 -13.53
C THR A 193 -13.71 -10.22 -14.00
N LEU A 194 -12.92 -10.70 -13.05
CA LEU A 194 -11.71 -11.46 -13.30
C LEU A 194 -11.76 -12.81 -12.56
N THR A 195 -11.46 -13.90 -13.26
CA THR A 195 -11.32 -15.22 -12.65
C THR A 195 -9.90 -15.71 -12.83
N ILE A 196 -9.28 -16.17 -11.74
CA ILE A 196 -7.89 -16.63 -11.72
C ILE A 196 -7.86 -17.98 -11.02
N ASP A 197 -7.36 -19.00 -11.72
CA ASP A 197 -7.20 -20.32 -11.12
C ASP A 197 -6.14 -20.32 -10.01
N ALA A 198 -6.16 -21.37 -9.20
CA ALA A 198 -5.23 -21.52 -8.08
C ALA A 198 -3.78 -21.62 -8.57
N GLY A 199 -2.89 -20.78 -8.04
CA GLY A 199 -1.47 -20.74 -8.42
C GLY A 199 -1.19 -20.05 -9.74
N GLU A 200 -2.18 -19.40 -10.36
CA GLU A 200 -2.02 -18.72 -11.66
C GLU A 200 -1.91 -17.20 -11.52
N THR A 201 -1.36 -16.58 -12.58
CA THR A 201 -1.28 -15.13 -12.75
C THR A 201 -2.01 -14.74 -14.01
N THR A 202 -2.87 -13.74 -13.92
CA THR A 202 -3.58 -13.15 -15.06
C THR A 202 -3.22 -11.67 -15.15
N CYS A 203 -2.86 -11.21 -16.35
CA CYS A 203 -2.61 -9.79 -16.60
C CYS A 203 -3.69 -9.18 -17.50
N PHE A 204 -3.97 -7.90 -17.27
CA PHE A 204 -4.91 -7.11 -18.06
C PHE A 204 -4.38 -5.68 -18.23
N ALA A 205 -4.78 -5.05 -19.34
CA ALA A 205 -4.41 -3.67 -19.66
C ALA A 205 -5.54 -2.71 -19.32
N VAL A 206 -5.18 -1.52 -18.86
CA VAL A 206 -6.07 -0.43 -18.45
C VAL A 206 -5.66 0.83 -19.22
N GLU A 207 -6.64 1.54 -19.77
CA GLU A 207 -6.39 2.82 -20.45
C GLU A 207 -5.93 3.89 -19.46
N ALA A 208 -4.83 4.55 -19.79
CA ALA A 208 -4.17 5.57 -18.97
C ALA A 208 -3.79 6.84 -19.81
N PRO A 209 -4.71 7.39 -20.64
CA PRO A 209 -4.37 8.46 -21.59
C PRO A 209 -4.04 9.82 -20.94
N ASN A 210 -4.31 9.96 -19.64
CA ASN A 210 -4.11 11.20 -18.90
C ASN A 210 -2.96 11.10 -17.87
N GLY A 211 -2.10 10.09 -18.00
CA GLY A 211 -1.04 9.79 -17.03
C GLY A 211 -1.38 8.58 -16.15
N PRO A 212 -0.77 8.46 -14.95
CA PRO A 212 -0.90 7.26 -14.15
C PRO A 212 -2.36 6.96 -13.77
N VAL A 213 -2.68 5.67 -13.68
CA VAL A 213 -3.99 5.15 -13.28
C VAL A 213 -3.83 4.17 -12.13
N ALA A 214 -4.77 4.15 -11.19
CA ALA A 214 -4.81 3.13 -10.16
C ALA A 214 -5.88 2.08 -10.44
N VAL A 215 -5.69 0.87 -9.95
CA VAL A 215 -6.66 -0.23 -10.05
C VAL A 215 -7.03 -0.68 -8.65
N GLN A 216 -8.33 -0.64 -8.36
CA GLN A 216 -8.90 -1.31 -7.20
C GLN A 216 -9.31 -2.72 -7.56
N LEU A 217 -8.84 -3.69 -6.79
CA LEU A 217 -9.24 -5.08 -6.84
C LEU A 217 -10.18 -5.36 -5.68
N LEU A 218 -11.35 -5.91 -5.97
CA LEU A 218 -12.43 -6.17 -5.03
C LEU A 218 -12.80 -7.66 -5.02
N ARG A 219 -13.35 -8.10 -3.90
CA ARG A 219 -14.02 -9.40 -3.76
C ARG A 219 -15.28 -9.19 -2.94
N ASP A 220 -16.42 -9.62 -3.48
CA ASP A 220 -17.73 -9.46 -2.83
C ASP A 220 -18.01 -7.99 -2.43
N GLY A 221 -17.52 -7.03 -3.24
CA GLY A 221 -17.63 -5.59 -2.99
C GLY A 221 -16.65 -4.99 -1.97
N GLU A 222 -15.77 -5.78 -1.35
CA GLU A 222 -14.72 -5.30 -0.45
C GLU A 222 -13.41 -5.09 -1.20
N VAL A 223 -12.74 -3.94 -1.01
CA VAL A 223 -11.44 -3.66 -1.63
C VAL A 223 -10.37 -4.54 -0.98
N LEU A 224 -9.75 -5.40 -1.78
CA LEU A 224 -8.63 -6.25 -1.38
C LEU A 224 -7.27 -5.57 -1.57
N ALA A 225 -7.11 -4.82 -2.67
CA ALA A 225 -5.88 -4.13 -3.01
C ALA A 225 -6.15 -2.93 -3.91
N GLU A 226 -5.28 -1.93 -3.86
CA GLU A 226 -5.26 -0.77 -4.76
C GLU A 226 -3.82 -0.51 -5.18
N ARG A 227 -3.54 -0.43 -6.49
CA ARG A 227 -2.19 -0.18 -7.01
C ARG A 227 -2.20 0.84 -8.12
N THR A 228 -1.25 1.76 -8.13
CA THR A 228 -1.03 2.71 -9.22
C THR A 228 -0.11 2.08 -10.25
N SER A 229 -0.31 2.44 -11.50
CA SER A 229 0.58 2.08 -12.59
C SER A 229 1.99 2.60 -12.30
N ALA A 230 2.98 1.70 -12.25
CA ALA A 230 4.37 2.07 -12.10
C ALA A 230 4.82 2.94 -13.29
N ALA A 231 5.28 4.16 -13.03
CA ALA A 231 5.66 5.12 -14.06
C ALA A 231 6.96 4.73 -14.80
N ASP A 232 7.76 3.82 -14.25
CA ASP A 232 9.17 3.63 -14.63
C ASP A 232 9.47 2.29 -15.33
N VAL A 233 8.46 1.45 -15.57
CA VAL A 233 8.65 0.14 -16.22
C VAL A 233 8.00 0.15 -17.61
N ASP A 234 8.79 0.40 -18.65
CA ASP A 234 8.31 0.32 -20.05
C ASP A 234 7.87 -1.11 -20.42
N CYS A 235 6.72 -1.23 -21.09
CA CYS A 235 6.30 -2.50 -21.68
C CYS A 235 7.27 -2.90 -22.83
N SER A 236 8.01 -3.99 -22.64
CA SER A 236 9.03 -4.47 -23.62
C SER A 236 8.47 -4.84 -25.01
N ARG A 237 7.15 -4.91 -25.15
CA ARG A 237 6.44 -5.01 -26.43
C ARG A 237 5.23 -4.07 -26.37
N PRO A 238 4.96 -3.30 -27.45
CA PRO A 238 3.79 -2.45 -27.52
C PRO A 238 2.54 -3.34 -27.43
N ILE A 239 1.65 -2.99 -26.50
CA ILE A 239 0.39 -3.69 -26.27
C ILE A 239 -0.60 -3.14 -27.28
N SER A 240 -1.21 -4.03 -28.06
CA SER A 240 -2.22 -3.58 -29.02
C SER A 240 -3.50 -3.27 -28.26
N ALA A 241 -4.15 -2.14 -28.57
CA ALA A 241 -5.43 -1.75 -27.97
C ALA A 241 -6.54 -2.81 -28.15
N ASP A 242 -6.40 -3.74 -29.11
CA ASP A 242 -7.27 -4.91 -29.29
C ASP A 242 -7.09 -6.02 -28.22
N GLU A 243 -6.10 -5.93 -27.32
CA GLU A 243 -5.91 -6.80 -26.15
C GLU A 243 -6.43 -6.18 -24.84
N VAL A 244 -7.02 -4.98 -24.89
CA VAL A 244 -7.68 -4.36 -23.73
C VAL A 244 -8.89 -5.22 -23.37
N GLY A 245 -8.90 -5.78 -22.15
CA GLY A 245 -9.90 -6.74 -21.68
C GLY A 245 -9.64 -8.20 -22.07
N ALA A 246 -8.55 -8.50 -22.81
CA ALA A 246 -8.09 -9.87 -22.96
C ALA A 246 -7.21 -10.22 -21.76
N VAL A 247 -7.60 -11.26 -21.02
CA VAL A 247 -6.72 -11.97 -20.08
C VAL A 247 -5.49 -12.39 -20.87
N VAL A 248 -4.38 -11.66 -20.71
CA VAL A 248 -3.11 -12.05 -21.31
C VAL A 248 -2.66 -13.25 -20.49
N GLY A 249 -2.73 -14.43 -21.12
CA GLY A 249 -2.23 -15.65 -20.50
C GLY A 249 -0.77 -15.45 -20.08
N SER A 250 -0.40 -16.06 -18.96
CA SER A 250 0.98 -16.15 -18.48
C SER A 250 1.96 -16.32 -19.66
N PRO A 251 3.14 -15.68 -19.64
CA PRO A 251 4.17 -15.93 -20.63
C PRO A 251 4.71 -17.36 -20.45
N ASP A 252 3.98 -18.33 -20.96
CA ASP A 252 4.33 -19.74 -20.90
C ASP A 252 5.07 -20.17 -22.18
N GLU A 253 6.15 -20.89 -21.93
CA GLU A 253 6.84 -21.83 -22.82
C GLU A 253 7.71 -21.27 -23.96
N PHE A 254 8.99 -21.04 -23.61
CA PHE A 254 10.11 -21.33 -24.52
C PHE A 254 9.99 -22.80 -25.00
N VAL A 255 9.30 -23.03 -26.10
CA VAL A 255 9.41 -24.28 -26.84
C VAL A 255 10.77 -24.29 -27.53
N ASP A 256 11.77 -24.90 -26.87
CA ASP A 256 13.04 -25.24 -27.51
C ASP A 256 12.77 -26.37 -28.52
N ASP A 257 12.40 -25.98 -29.74
CA ASP A 257 12.35 -26.86 -30.91
C ASP A 257 13.80 -27.21 -31.33
N ARG A 258 14.46 -28.05 -30.53
CA ARG A 258 15.72 -28.70 -30.90
C ARG A 258 15.72 -30.16 -30.47
N ASP A 259 14.92 -30.98 -31.14
CA ASP A 259 15.37 -32.33 -31.50
C ASP A 259 14.55 -32.89 -32.66
N ARG A 260 14.82 -32.37 -33.87
CA ARG A 260 14.46 -33.08 -35.10
C ARG A 260 15.42 -32.73 -36.24
N SER A 261 16.56 -33.41 -36.28
CA SER A 261 17.23 -33.90 -37.50
C SER A 261 18.41 -34.80 -37.17
#